data_AF-A8X374-F1
#
_entry.id   AF-A8X374-F1
#
_cell.length_a   1.000
_cell.length_b   1.000
_cell.length_c   1.000
_cell.angle_alpha   90.00
_cell.angle_beta   90.00
_cell.angle_gamma   90.00
#
_symmetry.space_group_name_H-M   'P 1'
#
loop_
_entity.id
_entity.type
_entity.pdbx_description
1 polymer ?
#
loop_
_entity_poly.entity_id
_entity_poly.type
_entity_poly.pdbx_seq_one_letter_code
_entity_poly.pdbx_strand_id
1 'polypeptide(L)'
;MNCRNPQKRMQSQFSTIRNICDRFLNSADSEETRQFRITLQRLRNIKDRFQNKEQLKLARTMTDKLITMPNRLEIRELTLYEYQQYEAIFQNYTQLVDLNIQEMKETRDCSLYSPLLKPPSFSDRFMNEYWIECDNEKKKELEDISDSERFICFIEMNSDEKTLKCDHLCFELAPNPSIMSTLSKRTVGS
;
A
#
# COMPACT_ATOMS: atom_id res chain seq x y z
N MET A 1 -82.28 5.28 21.18
CA MET A 1 -81.60 4.52 20.11
C MET A 1 -80.41 5.35 19.63
N ASN A 2 -79.17 4.95 19.95
CA ASN A 2 -77.96 5.70 19.54
C ASN A 2 -77.48 5.20 18.18
N CYS A 3 -77.80 5.94 17.11
CA CYS A 3 -77.29 5.68 15.77
C CYS A 3 -75.79 6.04 15.71
N ARG A 4 -74.91 5.02 15.67
CA ARG A 4 -73.48 5.22 15.45
C ARG A 4 -73.26 5.74 14.03
N ASN A 5 -72.70 6.95 13.92
CA ASN A 5 -72.45 7.62 12.64
C ASN A 5 -71.37 6.87 11.82
N PRO A 6 -71.72 6.26 10.66
CA PRO A 6 -70.81 5.39 9.88
C PRO A 6 -69.57 6.12 9.35
N GLN A 7 -69.66 7.42 9.08
CA GLN A 7 -68.57 8.22 8.53
C GLN A 7 -67.40 8.36 9.51
N LYS A 8 -67.67 8.49 10.82
CA LYS A 8 -66.62 8.57 11.85
C LYS A 8 -65.84 7.26 11.97
N ARG A 9 -66.51 6.11 11.81
CA ARG A 9 -65.87 4.79 11.84
C ARG A 9 -64.97 4.57 10.63
N MET A 10 -65.41 4.99 9.44
CA MET A 10 -64.59 4.91 8.24
C MET A 10 -63.37 5.82 8.30
N GLN A 11 -63.52 7.08 8.73
CA GLN A 11 -62.39 8.00 8.89
C GLN A 11 -61.33 7.48 9.89
N SER A 12 -61.79 6.86 10.98
CA SER A 12 -60.90 6.21 11.97
C SER A 12 -60.16 5.00 11.40
N GLN A 13 -60.77 4.24 10.49
CA GLN A 13 -60.09 3.13 9.82
C GLN A 13 -59.05 3.63 8.82
N PHE A 14 -59.37 4.68 8.04
CA PHE A 14 -58.42 5.27 7.10
C PHE A 14 -57.20 5.90 7.80
N SER A 15 -57.38 6.55 8.95
CA SER A 15 -56.25 7.07 9.72
C SER A 15 -55.37 5.96 10.30
N THR A 16 -55.98 4.85 10.73
CA THR A 16 -55.24 3.68 11.23
C THR A 16 -54.43 3.02 10.12
N ILE A 17 -55.02 2.84 8.93
CA ILE A 17 -54.33 2.27 7.77
C ILE A 17 -53.18 3.17 7.32
N ARG A 18 -53.39 4.49 7.28
CA ARG A 18 -52.33 5.46 6.95
C ARG A 18 -51.16 5.37 7.93
N ASN A 19 -51.43 5.37 9.24
CA ASN A 19 -50.39 5.22 10.26
C ASN A 19 -49.62 3.90 10.14
N ILE A 20 -50.30 2.81 9.76
CA ILE A 20 -49.67 1.51 9.52
C ILE A 20 -48.77 1.57 8.28
N CYS A 21 -49.26 2.12 7.16
CA CYS A 21 -48.49 2.29 5.94
C CYS A 21 -47.27 3.20 6.15
N ASP A 22 -47.44 4.32 6.85
CA ASP A 22 -46.33 5.24 7.17
C ASP A 22 -45.29 4.53 8.04
N ARG A 23 -45.71 3.66 8.96
CA ARG A 23 -44.80 2.87 9.80
C ARG A 23 -44.04 1.79 9.01
N PHE A 24 -44.67 1.17 8.01
CA PHE A 24 -44.02 0.21 7.10
C PHE A 24 -43.11 0.88 6.06
N LEU A 25 -43.47 2.07 5.57
CA LEU A 25 -42.65 2.83 4.63
C LEU A 25 -41.40 3.41 5.32
N ASN A 26 -41.53 3.85 6.57
CA ASN A 26 -40.40 4.32 7.38
C ASN A 26 -39.55 3.18 7.97
N SER A 27 -39.99 1.90 7.93
CA SER A 27 -39.20 0.77 8.45
C SER A 27 -38.19 0.20 7.46
N ALA A 28 -38.25 0.60 6.18
CA ALA A 28 -37.40 0.05 5.12
C ALA A 28 -35.95 0.60 5.12
N ASP A 29 -35.67 1.66 5.88
CA ASP A 29 -34.33 2.23 6.06
C ASP A 29 -34.11 2.58 7.54
N SER A 30 -34.15 1.57 8.42
CA SER A 30 -33.75 1.77 9.81
C SER A 30 -32.26 2.12 9.87
N GLU A 31 -31.86 2.96 10.82
CA GLU A 31 -30.45 3.31 11.06
C GLU A 31 -29.59 2.04 11.24
N GLU A 32 -30.16 0.99 11.83
CA GLU A 32 -29.53 -0.32 11.99
C GLU A 32 -29.23 -1.01 10.64
N THR A 33 -30.17 -0.96 9.69
CA THR A 33 -29.98 -1.51 8.33
C THR A 33 -28.92 -0.73 7.55
N ARG A 34 -28.86 0.59 7.75
CA ARG A 34 -27.81 1.45 7.19
C ARG A 34 -26.44 1.12 7.80
N GLN A 35 -26.37 1.03 9.13
CA GLN A 35 -25.15 0.69 9.85
C GLN A 35 -24.62 -0.69 9.48
N PHE A 36 -25.50 -1.65 9.25
CA PHE A 36 -25.19 -2.98 8.72
C PHE A 36 -24.49 -2.91 7.38
N ARG A 37 -25.08 -2.21 6.41
CA ARG A 37 -24.49 -2.06 5.07
C ARG A 37 -23.12 -1.39 5.13
N ILE A 38 -22.99 -0.32 5.92
CA ILE A 38 -21.73 0.42 6.08
C ILE A 38 -20.64 -0.47 6.70
N THR A 39 -20.97 -1.17 7.79
CA THR A 39 -20.01 -2.00 8.53
C THR A 39 -19.56 -3.20 7.69
N LEU A 40 -20.50 -3.89 7.04
CA LEU A 40 -20.19 -5.01 6.17
C LEU A 40 -19.31 -4.57 4.99
N GLN A 41 -19.59 -3.41 4.41
CA GLN A 41 -18.76 -2.87 3.33
C GLN A 41 -17.34 -2.55 3.81
N ARG A 42 -17.19 -1.99 5.03
CA ARG A 42 -15.87 -1.74 5.62
C ARG A 42 -15.07 -3.03 5.78
N LEU A 43 -15.69 -4.09 6.30
CA LEU A 43 -15.03 -5.38 6.46
C LEU A 43 -14.62 -5.99 5.12
N ARG A 44 -15.48 -5.92 4.09
CA ARG A 44 -15.13 -6.36 2.73
C ARG A 44 -13.95 -5.59 2.16
N ASN A 45 -13.94 -4.26 2.29
CA ASN A 45 -12.80 -3.45 1.87
C ASN A 45 -11.51 -3.84 2.61
N ILE A 46 -11.59 -4.20 3.90
CA ILE A 46 -10.45 -4.74 4.63
C ILE A 46 -10.00 -6.07 4.04
N LYS A 47 -10.92 -7.02 3.87
CA LYS A 47 -10.63 -8.33 3.27
C LYS A 47 -9.94 -8.20 1.91
N ASP A 48 -10.49 -7.39 1.02
CA ASP A 48 -9.96 -7.20 -0.34
C ASP A 48 -8.52 -6.66 -0.32
N ARG A 49 -8.21 -5.74 0.61
CA ARG A 49 -6.85 -5.20 0.77
C ARG A 49 -5.83 -6.24 1.21
N PHE A 50 -6.25 -7.25 1.99
CA PHE A 50 -5.35 -8.27 2.56
C PHE A 50 -5.34 -9.58 1.76
N GLN A 51 -6.27 -9.75 0.81
CA GLN A 51 -6.47 -10.99 0.03
C GLN A 51 -5.20 -11.42 -0.73
N ASN A 52 -4.50 -10.48 -1.35
CA ASN A 52 -3.31 -10.78 -2.17
C ASN A 52 -2.02 -10.94 -1.36
N LYS A 53 -2.09 -10.73 -0.03
CA LYS A 53 -0.95 -10.81 0.89
C LYS A 53 0.23 -9.91 0.50
N GLU A 54 -0.02 -8.82 -0.24
CA GLU A 54 1.02 -7.88 -0.67
C GLU A 54 1.77 -7.26 0.52
N GLN A 55 1.06 -6.99 1.62
CA GLN A 55 1.67 -6.49 2.85
C GLN A 55 2.61 -7.53 3.48
N LEU A 56 2.26 -8.81 3.43
CA LEU A 56 3.09 -9.90 3.94
C LEU A 56 4.34 -10.11 3.06
N LYS A 57 4.20 -9.95 1.74
CA LYS A 57 5.34 -9.97 0.81
C LYS A 57 6.28 -8.79 1.08
N LEU A 58 5.74 -7.58 1.21
CA LEU A 58 6.54 -6.39 1.56
C LEU A 58 7.26 -6.58 2.89
N ALA A 59 6.56 -7.06 3.92
CA ALA A 59 7.14 -7.34 5.22
C ALA A 59 8.31 -8.32 5.10
N ARG A 60 8.17 -9.38 4.30
CA ARG A 60 9.26 -10.33 4.02
C ARG A 60 10.45 -9.66 3.34
N THR A 61 10.22 -8.84 2.31
CA THR A 61 11.30 -8.11 1.64
C THR A 61 12.06 -7.18 2.59
N MET A 62 11.36 -6.49 3.49
CA MET A 62 11.98 -5.64 4.51
C MET A 62 12.85 -6.45 5.48
N THR A 63 12.33 -7.59 5.93
CA THR A 63 13.03 -8.55 6.80
C THR A 63 14.26 -9.12 6.10
N ASP A 64 14.15 -9.54 4.85
CA ASP A 64 15.26 -10.13 4.09
C ASP A 64 16.41 -9.12 3.94
N LYS A 65 16.11 -7.85 3.62
CA LYS A 65 17.10 -6.76 3.59
C LYS A 65 17.91 -6.69 4.89
N LEU A 66 17.23 -6.60 6.03
CA LEU A 66 17.90 -6.51 7.34
C LEU A 66 18.67 -7.79 7.72
N ILE A 67 18.20 -8.98 7.31
CA ILE A 67 18.87 -10.26 7.61
C ILE A 67 20.16 -10.46 6.83
N THR A 68 20.23 -9.94 5.60
CA THR A 68 21.40 -10.07 4.73
C THR A 68 22.58 -9.20 5.17
N MET A 69 22.35 -8.30 6.12
CA MET A 69 23.39 -7.43 6.65
C MET A 69 24.47 -8.22 7.43
N PRO A 70 25.76 -8.05 7.07
CA PRO A 70 26.84 -8.67 7.82
C PRO A 70 27.02 -8.01 9.20
N ASN A 71 27.43 -8.79 10.19
CA ASN A 71 27.93 -8.34 11.51
C ASN A 71 26.94 -7.62 12.45
N ARG A 72 25.61 -7.78 12.28
CA ARG A 72 24.61 -7.26 13.23
C ARG A 72 23.67 -8.36 13.74
N LEU A 73 24.20 -9.29 14.54
CA LEU A 73 23.45 -10.45 15.07
C LEU A 73 22.19 -10.04 15.86
N GLU A 74 22.28 -9.04 16.73
CA GLU A 74 21.14 -8.57 17.53
C GLU A 74 19.97 -8.08 16.64
N ILE A 75 20.29 -7.42 15.53
CA ILE A 75 19.28 -6.93 14.58
C ILE A 75 18.67 -8.07 13.81
N ARG A 76 19.46 -9.10 13.48
CA ARG A 76 18.96 -10.29 12.82
C ARG A 76 17.94 -11.02 13.69
N GLU A 77 18.25 -11.19 14.97
CA GLU A 77 17.33 -11.81 15.95
C GLU A 77 16.06 -10.99 16.13
N LEU A 78 16.20 -9.67 16.32
CA LEU A 78 15.07 -8.74 16.39
C LEU A 78 14.19 -8.83 15.13
N THR A 79 14.81 -8.81 13.96
CA THR A 79 14.15 -8.83 12.65
C THR A 79 13.34 -10.10 12.46
N LEU A 80 13.90 -11.26 12.82
CA LEU A 80 13.21 -12.55 12.77
C LEU A 80 12.02 -12.60 13.73
N TYR A 81 12.21 -12.13 14.96
CA TYR A 81 11.15 -12.08 15.96
C TYR A 81 9.99 -11.17 15.52
N GLU A 82 10.30 -9.95 15.06
CA GLU A 82 9.32 -8.99 14.56
C GLU A 82 8.55 -9.53 13.35
N TYR A 83 9.22 -10.23 12.44
CA TYR A 83 8.56 -10.86 11.29
C TYR A 83 7.58 -11.97 11.72
N GLN A 84 7.97 -12.83 12.66
CA GLN A 84 7.10 -13.88 13.19
C GLN A 84 5.86 -13.30 13.86
N GLN A 85 6.04 -12.25 14.67
CA GLN A 85 4.93 -11.55 15.32
C GLN A 85 4.01 -10.89 14.29
N TYR A 86 4.58 -10.21 13.29
CA TYR A 86 3.81 -9.60 12.21
C TYR A 86 2.98 -10.64 11.46
N GLU A 87 3.57 -11.78 11.09
CA GLU A 87 2.88 -12.86 10.37
C GLU A 87 1.74 -13.46 11.20
N ALA A 88 1.98 -13.73 12.49
CA ALA A 88 0.93 -14.24 13.38
C ALA A 88 -0.24 -13.25 13.53
N ILE A 89 0.06 -11.96 13.74
CA ILE A 89 -0.96 -10.90 13.82
C ILE A 89 -1.70 -10.78 12.48
N PHE A 90 -1.01 -10.87 11.35
CA PHE A 90 -1.62 -10.83 10.01
C PHE A 90 -2.61 -11.96 9.80
N GLN A 91 -2.24 -13.19 10.17
CA GLN A 91 -3.12 -14.35 10.06
C GLN A 91 -4.36 -14.19 10.97
N ASN A 92 -4.17 -13.82 12.23
CA ASN A 92 -5.26 -13.62 13.17
C ASN A 92 -6.21 -12.50 12.73
N TYR A 93 -5.65 -11.38 12.25
CA TYR A 93 -6.41 -10.24 11.78
C TYR A 93 -7.28 -10.59 10.57
N THR A 94 -6.71 -11.28 9.58
CA THR A 94 -7.46 -11.68 8.38
C THR A 94 -8.54 -12.71 8.68
N GLN A 95 -8.25 -13.69 9.53
CA GLN A 95 -9.25 -14.67 10.00
C GLN A 95 -10.41 -14.00 10.76
N LEU A 96 -10.11 -13.06 11.64
CA LEU A 96 -11.13 -12.32 12.39
C LEU A 96 -12.06 -11.52 11.46
N VAL A 97 -11.50 -10.88 10.43
CA VAL A 97 -12.29 -10.18 9.41
C VAL A 97 -13.22 -11.14 8.69
N ASP A 98 -12.74 -12.32 8.30
CA ASP A 98 -13.55 -13.33 7.63
C ASP A 98 -14.69 -13.86 8.51
N LEU A 99 -14.41 -14.14 9.79
CA LEU A 99 -15.41 -14.56 10.77
C LEU A 99 -16.47 -13.48 10.97
N ASN A 100 -16.06 -12.22 11.20
CA ASN A 100 -17.00 -11.11 11.37
C ASN A 100 -17.89 -10.91 10.13
N ILE A 101 -17.35 -11.06 8.92
CA ILE A 101 -18.15 -10.99 7.68
C ILE A 101 -19.18 -12.13 7.63
N GLN A 102 -18.79 -13.33 8.04
CA GLN A 102 -19.67 -14.49 8.05
C GLN A 102 -20.79 -14.32 9.09
N GLU A 103 -20.45 -13.99 10.32
CA GLU A 103 -21.40 -13.75 11.41
C GLU A 103 -22.39 -12.64 11.04
N MET A 104 -21.90 -11.51 10.49
CA MET A 104 -22.78 -10.43 10.06
C MET A 104 -23.77 -10.87 8.96
N LYS A 105 -23.34 -11.73 8.03
CA LYS A 105 -24.25 -12.24 6.99
C LYS A 105 -25.34 -13.13 7.58
N GLU A 106 -25.02 -13.89 8.64
CA GLU A 106 -25.93 -14.82 9.29
C GLU A 106 -26.91 -14.12 10.23
N THR A 107 -26.42 -13.22 11.09
CA THR A 107 -27.23 -12.57 12.14
C THR A 107 -27.91 -11.30 11.66
N ARG A 108 -27.34 -10.63 10.65
CA ARG A 108 -27.68 -9.26 10.23
C ARG A 108 -27.59 -8.21 11.34
N ASP A 109 -26.86 -8.52 12.42
CA ASP A 109 -26.72 -7.66 13.59
C ASP A 109 -25.29 -7.07 13.64
N CYS A 110 -25.20 -5.75 13.83
CA CYS A 110 -23.93 -5.03 13.94
C CYS A 110 -23.35 -5.01 15.36
N SER A 111 -24.13 -5.40 16.36
CA SER A 111 -23.72 -5.37 17.77
C SER A 111 -22.94 -6.61 18.20
N LEU A 112 -23.01 -7.69 17.41
CA LEU A 112 -22.51 -9.02 17.78
C LEU A 112 -21.11 -9.33 17.26
N TYR A 113 -20.53 -8.53 16.36
CA TYR A 113 -19.22 -8.86 15.78
C TYR A 113 -18.06 -8.42 16.69
N SER A 114 -16.97 -9.18 16.63
CA SER A 114 -15.79 -8.92 17.45
C SER A 114 -15.03 -7.69 16.97
N PRO A 115 -14.64 -6.75 17.85
CA PRO A 115 -13.89 -5.56 17.44
C PRO A 115 -12.55 -5.97 16.81
N LEU A 116 -12.22 -5.33 15.69
CA LEU A 116 -10.96 -5.60 15.00
C LEU A 116 -9.78 -5.14 15.85
N LEU A 117 -8.77 -6.01 15.95
CA LEU A 117 -7.47 -5.66 16.52
C LEU A 117 -6.79 -4.58 15.68
N LYS A 118 -5.71 -4.00 16.20
CA LYS A 118 -4.86 -3.12 15.40
C LYS A 118 -4.33 -3.88 14.17
N PRO A 119 -4.27 -3.23 12.99
CA PRO A 119 -3.68 -3.85 11.82
C PRO A 119 -2.23 -4.30 12.09
N PRO A 120 -1.74 -5.34 11.39
CA PRO A 120 -0.35 -5.78 11.53
C PRO A 120 0.63 -4.66 11.20
N SER A 121 1.59 -4.43 12.08
CA SER A 121 2.64 -3.42 11.93
C SER A 121 3.91 -3.87 12.64
N PHE A 122 5.07 -3.50 12.09
CA PHE A 122 6.34 -3.62 12.80
C PHE A 122 6.47 -2.58 13.91
N SER A 123 7.34 -2.84 14.88
CA SER A 123 7.69 -1.84 15.90
C SER A 123 8.48 -0.67 15.33
N ASP A 124 8.44 0.46 16.05
CA ASP A 124 9.26 1.65 15.71
C ASP A 124 10.75 1.32 15.69
N ARG A 125 11.19 0.40 16.58
CA ARG A 125 12.57 -0.06 16.64
C ARG A 125 12.98 -0.73 15.33
N PHE A 126 12.16 -1.65 14.82
CA PHE A 126 12.39 -2.30 13.54
C PHE A 126 12.42 -1.29 12.38
N MET A 127 11.44 -0.39 12.34
CA MET A 127 11.33 0.61 11.27
C MET A 127 12.53 1.54 11.24
N ASN A 128 13.05 1.95 12.39
CA ASN A 128 14.23 2.80 12.48
C ASN A 128 15.46 2.11 11.88
N GLU A 129 15.72 0.83 12.22
CA GLU A 129 16.84 0.09 11.63
C GLU A 129 16.68 -0.10 10.11
N TYR A 130 15.46 -0.38 9.65
CA TYR A 130 15.17 -0.49 8.21
C TYR A 130 15.47 0.81 7.45
N TRP A 131 15.07 1.96 8.00
CA TRP A 131 15.32 3.25 7.37
C TRP A 131 16.79 3.64 7.35
N ILE A 132 17.49 3.40 8.47
CA ILE A 132 18.96 3.58 8.53
C ILE A 132 19.62 2.78 7.42
N GLU A 133 19.18 1.54 7.20
CA GLU A 133 19.79 0.72 6.16
C GLU A 133 19.49 1.21 4.75
N CYS A 134 18.25 1.60 4.47
CA CYS A 134 17.89 2.18 3.18
C CYS A 134 18.69 3.46 2.86
N ASP A 135 19.08 4.24 3.86
CA ASP A 135 19.93 5.42 3.67
C ASP A 135 21.41 5.07 3.52
N ASN A 136 21.89 4.01 4.15
CA ASN A 136 23.25 3.50 3.97
C ASN A 136 23.45 2.89 2.58
N GLU A 137 22.46 2.12 2.06
CA GLU A 137 22.49 1.58 0.70
C GLU A 137 22.64 2.71 -0.33
N LYS A 138 21.84 3.77 -0.23
CA LYS A 138 21.94 4.94 -1.14
C LYS A 138 23.31 5.62 -1.09
N LYS A 139 23.92 5.72 0.09
CA LYS A 139 25.26 6.32 0.24
C LYS A 139 26.31 5.46 -0.45
N LYS A 140 26.26 4.14 -0.27
CA LYS A 140 27.17 3.21 -0.97
C LYS A 140 27.00 3.27 -2.48
N GLU A 141 25.76 3.34 -2.99
CA GLU A 141 25.51 3.51 -4.42
C GLU A 141 26.11 4.81 -4.97
N LEU A 142 26.05 5.91 -4.22
CA LEU A 142 26.66 7.19 -4.59
C LEU A 142 28.21 7.14 -4.53
N GLU A 143 28.77 6.46 -3.54
CA GLU A 143 30.22 6.24 -3.40
C GLU A 143 30.75 5.35 -4.52
N ASP A 144 30.05 4.28 -4.88
CA ASP A 144 30.41 3.38 -5.99
C ASP A 144 30.35 4.09 -7.37
N ILE A 145 29.42 5.02 -7.55
CA ILE A 145 29.38 5.89 -8.74
C ILE A 145 30.58 6.84 -8.74
N SER A 146 30.90 7.47 -7.61
CA SER A 146 32.06 8.36 -7.47
C SER A 146 33.39 7.65 -7.72
N ASP A 147 33.55 6.40 -7.29
CA ASP A 147 34.75 5.59 -7.55
C ASP A 147 34.80 5.08 -9.02
N SER A 148 33.66 5.08 -9.71
CA SER A 148 33.53 4.70 -11.13
C SER A 148 33.60 5.88 -12.10
N GLU A 149 33.70 7.13 -11.62
CA GLU A 149 33.92 8.30 -12.47
C GLU A 149 35.39 8.37 -12.93
N ARG A 150 35.69 7.62 -14.01
CA ARG A 150 36.66 8.13 -15.00
C ARG A 150 36.02 9.36 -15.63
N PHE A 151 36.40 10.55 -15.17
CA PHE A 151 36.03 11.82 -15.78
C PHE A 151 36.22 11.74 -17.30
N ILE A 152 35.13 11.84 -18.07
CA ILE A 152 35.19 12.09 -19.51
C ILE A 152 35.49 13.58 -19.65
N CYS A 153 36.73 13.93 -20.00
CA CYS A 153 37.08 15.30 -20.34
C CYS A 153 36.40 15.68 -21.65
N PHE A 154 35.38 16.53 -21.58
CA PHE A 154 34.83 17.21 -22.75
C PHE A 154 35.79 18.34 -23.16
N ILE A 155 36.87 17.99 -23.84
CA ILE A 155 37.74 18.99 -24.49
C ILE A 155 37.20 19.21 -25.90
N GLU A 156 36.74 20.43 -26.16
CA GLU A 156 36.27 20.85 -27.48
C GLU A 156 37.46 21.02 -28.42
N MET A 157 37.46 20.31 -29.56
CA MET A 157 38.58 20.27 -30.50
C MET A 157 38.45 21.42 -31.51
N ASN A 158 39.46 22.29 -31.59
CA ASN A 158 39.51 23.29 -32.65
C ASN A 158 39.81 22.61 -34.00
N SER A 159 39.30 23.16 -35.11
CA SER A 159 39.30 22.51 -36.45
C SER A 159 40.68 22.14 -37.01
N ASP A 160 41.74 22.69 -36.43
CA ASP A 160 43.09 22.67 -37.02
C ASP A 160 44.06 21.75 -36.24
N GLU A 161 43.62 21.17 -35.11
CA GLU A 161 44.42 20.25 -34.30
C GLU A 161 44.13 18.78 -34.64
N LYS A 162 45.21 18.00 -34.82
CA LYS A 162 45.13 16.57 -35.17
C LYS A 162 45.26 15.63 -33.97
N THR A 163 45.61 16.14 -32.80
CA THR A 163 45.84 15.33 -31.59
C THR A 163 45.43 16.09 -30.33
N LEU A 164 44.57 15.49 -29.52
CA LEU A 164 44.20 15.96 -28.18
C LEU A 164 45.28 15.58 -27.15
N LYS A 165 45.80 16.55 -26.41
CA LYS A 165 46.60 16.29 -25.20
C LYS A 165 45.74 16.59 -23.97
N CYS A 166 45.38 15.54 -23.23
CA CYS A 166 44.78 15.67 -21.92
C CYS A 166 45.91 15.60 -20.89
N ASP A 167 46.07 16.63 -20.06
CA ASP A 167 47.09 16.65 -18.99
C ASP A 167 46.65 15.85 -17.75
N HIS A 168 45.42 15.33 -17.73
CA HIS A 168 44.95 14.38 -16.73
C HIS A 168 45.26 12.94 -17.18
N LEU A 169 45.65 12.08 -16.22
CA LEU A 169 45.99 10.67 -16.42
C LEU A 169 44.73 9.84 -16.81
N CYS A 170 44.23 10.04 -18.03
CA CYS A 170 43.16 9.25 -18.61
C CYS A 170 43.73 7.92 -19.11
N PHE A 171 43.23 6.80 -18.58
CA PHE A 171 43.53 5.48 -19.13
C PHE A 171 42.95 5.37 -20.56
N GLU A 172 43.80 4.97 -21.52
CA GLU A 172 43.42 4.62 -22.89
C GLU A 172 42.27 3.59 -22.88
N LEU A 173 41.10 3.99 -23.35
CA LEU A 173 40.09 3.04 -23.81
C LEU A 173 40.38 2.79 -25.30
N ALA A 174 40.81 1.57 -25.61
CA ALA A 174 40.97 1.13 -26.99
C ALA A 174 39.67 1.39 -27.79
N PRO A 175 39.74 1.99 -28.98
CA PRO A 175 38.55 2.35 -29.73
C PRO A 175 37.82 1.08 -30.18
N ASN A 176 36.58 0.90 -29.71
CA ASN A 176 35.67 -0.08 -30.27
C ASN A 176 35.17 0.48 -31.62
N PRO A 177 35.47 -0.17 -32.77
CA PRO A 177 35.18 0.37 -34.10
C PRO A 177 33.68 0.46 -34.42
N SER A 178 32.80 0.02 -33.53
CA SER A 178 31.35 -0.01 -33.78
C SER A 178 30.63 1.33 -33.58
N ILE A 179 31.25 2.33 -32.93
CA ILE A 179 30.58 3.60 -32.57
C ILE A 179 30.85 4.74 -33.58
N MET A 180 31.80 4.60 -34.51
CA MET A 180 32.11 5.67 -35.49
C MET A 180 31.15 5.81 -36.67
N SER A 181 30.08 5.00 -36.78
CA SER A 181 29.19 5.04 -37.95
C SER A 181 27.92 5.89 -37.81
N THR A 182 27.58 6.40 -36.63
CA THR A 182 26.27 7.05 -36.40
C THR A 182 26.28 8.57 -36.29
N LEU A 183 27.43 9.24 -36.42
CA LEU A 183 27.49 10.72 -36.47
C LEU A 183 28.10 11.24 -37.78
N SER A 184 27.74 10.60 -38.89
CA SER A 184 27.78 11.23 -40.22
C SER A 184 26.34 11.48 -40.67
N LYS A 185 25.78 12.62 -40.26
CA LYS A 185 24.67 13.38 -40.88
C LYS A 185 24.06 14.33 -39.86
N ARG A 186 24.53 15.58 -39.87
CA ARG A 186 23.68 16.78 -39.77
C ARG A 186 24.52 17.98 -40.17
N THR A 187 24.54 18.20 -41.48
CA THR A 187 24.96 19.44 -42.12
C THR A 187 24.06 20.60 -41.71
N VAL A 188 24.72 21.74 -41.60
CA VAL A 188 24.27 23.11 -41.33
C VAL A 188 23.15 23.58 -42.28
N GLY A 189 22.26 24.42 -41.74
CA GLY A 189 21.37 25.35 -42.45
C GLY A 189 20.41 25.96 -41.43
N SER A 190 20.33 27.26 -41.19
CA SER A 190 20.95 28.47 -41.75
C SER A 190 21.08 29.50 -40.63
#